data_AF-A0A0D0DR54-F1
#
_entry.id   AF-A0A0D0DR54-F1
#
_cell.length_a   1.000
_cell.length_b   1.000
_cell.length_c   1.000
_cell.angle_alpha   90.00
_cell.angle_beta   90.00
_cell.angle_gamma   90.00
#
_symmetry.space_group_name_H-M   'P 1'
#
loop_
_entity.id
_entity.type
_entity.pdbx_description
1 polymer ?
#
loop_
_entity_poly.entity_id
_entity_poly.type
_entity_poly.pdbx_seq_one_letter_code
_entity_poly.pdbx_strand_id
1 'polypeptide(L)'
;LSPSNVRCIYDVITHTWADSIKETHRSGLLTFHIFCDAKNIPKTECAPAIPSIISAFISTLAGSYSGSAVSNYVSAIRAWHTIHGLDWTLNNSETDAILKAASSLPPPQLKRTPCEPYT
;
A
#
# COMPACT_ATOMS: atom_id res chain seq x y z
N LEU A 1 12.13 5.16 -21.13
CA LEU A 1 12.99 6.07 -20.36
C LEU A 1 14.40 5.48 -20.27
N SER A 2 15.45 6.29 -20.42
CA SER A 2 16.84 5.85 -20.13
C SER A 2 16.99 5.58 -18.62
N PRO A 3 17.77 4.56 -18.19
CA PRO A 3 17.99 4.27 -16.76
C PRO A 3 18.56 5.47 -15.96
N SER A 4 19.30 6.37 -16.61
CA SER A 4 19.76 7.63 -16.01
C SER A 4 18.61 8.56 -15.59
N ASN A 5 17.53 8.59 -16.37
CA ASN A 5 16.39 9.47 -16.12
C ASN A 5 15.54 8.94 -14.96
N VAL A 6 15.38 7.61 -14.85
CA VAL A 6 14.68 6.97 -13.73
C VAL A 6 15.40 7.27 -12.41
N ARG A 7 16.74 7.22 -12.41
CA ARG A 7 17.54 7.55 -11.22
C ARG A 7 17.39 9.02 -10.82
N CYS A 8 17.42 9.94 -11.79
CA CYS A 8 17.22 11.37 -11.50
C CYS A 8 15.82 11.64 -10.91
N ILE A 9 14.78 11.04 -11.49
CA ILE A 9 13.40 11.15 -10.99
C ILE A 9 13.31 10.58 -9.56
N TYR A 10 13.94 9.44 -9.30
CA TYR A 10 14.02 8.84 -7.98
C TYR A 10 14.72 9.75 -6.96
N ASP A 11 15.89 10.30 -7.29
CA ASP A 11 16.64 11.21 -6.42
C ASP A 11 15.82 12.48 -6.08
N VAL A 12 15.17 13.10 -7.07
CA VAL A 12 14.32 14.28 -6.84
C VAL A 12 13.14 13.97 -5.93
N ILE A 13 12.41 12.88 -6.21
CA ILE A 13 11.24 12.48 -5.42
C ILE A 13 11.67 12.10 -4.00
N THR A 14 12.74 11.34 -3.85
CA THR A 14 13.22 10.92 -2.52
C THR A 14 13.83 12.07 -1.73
N HIS A 15 14.45 13.07 -2.37
CA HIS A 15 14.97 14.25 -1.68
C HIS A 15 13.85 15.10 -1.05
N THR A 16 12.64 15.08 -1.63
CA THR A 16 11.48 15.79 -1.05
C THR A 16 10.83 15.07 0.14
N TRP A 17 11.18 13.80 0.37
CA TRP A 17 10.59 13.00 1.44
C TRP A 17 11.48 13.03 2.69
N ALA A 18 10.86 13.25 3.85
CA ALA A 18 11.50 12.99 5.13
C ALA A 18 11.90 11.50 5.23
N ASP A 19 12.94 11.17 6.01
CA ASP A 19 13.40 9.78 6.16
C ASP A 19 12.29 8.84 6.65
N SER A 20 11.39 9.31 7.52
CA SER A 20 10.21 8.57 7.98
C SER A 20 9.23 8.23 6.84
N ILE A 21 9.11 9.09 5.83
CA ILE A 21 8.28 8.86 4.65
C ILE A 21 8.95 7.84 3.73
N LYS A 22 10.27 7.92 3.54
CA LYS A 22 11.03 6.91 2.77
C LYS A 22 10.86 5.52 3.37
N GLU A 23 11.00 5.39 4.68
CA GLU A 23 10.85 4.10 5.37
C GLU A 23 9.42 3.57 5.28
N THR A 24 8.41 4.42 5.46
CA THR A 24 7.00 4.04 5.31
C THR A 24 6.69 3.58 3.87
N HIS A 25 7.25 4.29 2.87
CA HIS A 25 7.08 3.93 1.48
C HIS A 25 7.79 2.60 1.14
N ARG A 26 9.00 2.37 1.65
CA ARG A 26 9.72 1.10 1.50
C ARG A 26 8.95 -0.06 2.13
N SER A 27 8.45 0.13 3.34
CA SER A 27 7.65 -0.87 4.05
C SER A 27 6.37 -1.20 3.29
N GLY A 28 5.60 -0.19 2.86
CA GLY A 28 4.38 -0.40 2.09
C GLY A 28 4.61 -1.12 0.78
N LEU A 29 5.71 -0.80 0.07
CA LEU A 29 6.07 -1.48 -1.17
C LEU A 29 6.49 -2.94 -0.92
N LEU A 30 7.23 -3.20 0.16
CA LEU A 30 7.61 -4.57 0.56
C LEU A 30 6.35 -5.40 0.89
N THR A 31 5.44 -4.86 1.69
CA THR A 31 4.17 -5.53 2.04
C THR A 31 3.35 -5.84 0.78
N PHE A 32 3.33 -4.95 -0.21
CA PHE A 32 2.67 -5.19 -1.48
C PHE A 32 3.32 -6.34 -2.28
N HIS A 33 4.66 -6.39 -2.35
CA HIS A 33 5.35 -7.48 -3.02
C HIS A 33 5.11 -8.83 -2.34
N ILE A 34 5.12 -8.88 -1.00
CA ILE A 34 4.78 -10.09 -0.23
C ILE A 34 3.34 -10.52 -0.53
N PHE A 35 2.41 -9.57 -0.64
CA PHE A 35 1.03 -9.87 -1.05
C PHE A 35 0.94 -10.43 -2.47
N CYS A 36 1.64 -9.83 -3.45
CA CYS A 36 1.70 -10.35 -4.82
C CYS A 36 2.24 -11.79 -4.84
N ASP A 37 3.32 -12.07 -4.10
CA ASP A 37 3.95 -13.39 -3.99
C ASP A 37 2.98 -14.43 -3.38
N ALA A 38 2.35 -14.09 -2.25
CA ALA A 38 1.37 -14.96 -1.58
C ALA A 38 0.15 -15.29 -2.46
N LYS A 39 -0.22 -14.39 -3.39
CA LYS A 39 -1.32 -14.57 -4.35
C LYS A 39 -0.88 -15.19 -5.68
N ASN A 40 0.40 -15.56 -5.83
CA ASN A 40 0.99 -16.06 -7.08
C ASN A 40 0.74 -15.10 -8.26
N ILE A 41 0.71 -13.80 -8.00
CA ILE A 41 0.54 -12.78 -9.04
C ILE A 41 1.87 -12.66 -9.78
N PRO A 42 1.92 -12.89 -11.10
CA PRO A 42 3.15 -12.74 -11.87
C PRO A 42 3.64 -11.30 -11.79
N LYS A 43 4.97 -11.13 -11.74
CA LYS A 43 5.60 -9.81 -11.57
C LYS A 43 5.23 -8.82 -12.68
N THR A 44 4.89 -9.33 -13.87
CA THR A 44 4.37 -8.59 -15.03
C THR A 44 2.94 -8.06 -14.85
N GLU A 45 2.16 -8.59 -13.89
CA GLU A 45 0.84 -8.07 -13.51
C GLU A 45 0.88 -7.26 -12.21
N CYS A 46 1.94 -7.43 -11.41
CA CYS A 46 2.24 -6.57 -10.27
C CYS A 46 2.74 -5.17 -10.74
N ALA A 47 3.10 -5.01 -12.02
CA ALA A 47 3.37 -3.74 -12.72
C ALA A 47 2.92 -3.79 -14.19
N PRO A 48 1.91 -3.00 -14.61
CA PRO A 48 1.13 -2.04 -13.83
C PRO A 48 0.11 -2.75 -12.93
N ALA A 49 0.08 -2.39 -11.64
CA ALA A 49 -0.92 -2.92 -10.71
C ALA A 49 -2.34 -2.59 -11.21
N ILE A 50 -3.06 -3.61 -11.69
CA ILE A 50 -4.45 -3.45 -12.11
C ILE A 50 -5.30 -3.03 -10.89
N PRO A 51 -6.38 -2.24 -11.09
CA PRO A 51 -7.23 -1.76 -10.01
C PRO A 51 -7.67 -2.86 -9.03
N SER A 52 -8.03 -4.04 -9.56
CA SER A 52 -8.46 -5.20 -8.79
C SER A 52 -7.40 -5.72 -7.80
N ILE A 53 -6.10 -5.66 -8.14
CA ILE A 53 -5.01 -6.10 -7.25
C ILE A 53 -4.87 -5.15 -6.07
N ILE A 54 -4.97 -3.83 -6.31
CA ILE A 54 -4.89 -2.83 -5.25
C ILE A 54 -6.11 -2.90 -4.33
N SER A 55 -7.30 -3.11 -4.88
CA SER A 55 -8.51 -3.35 -4.09
C SER A 55 -8.36 -4.58 -3.20
N ALA A 56 -7.88 -5.70 -3.76
CA ALA A 56 -7.63 -6.93 -2.99
C ALA A 56 -6.54 -6.74 -1.91
N PHE A 57 -5.50 -5.97 -2.20
CA PHE A 57 -4.47 -5.59 -1.23
C PHE A 57 -5.06 -4.79 -0.07
N ILE A 58 -5.83 -3.73 -0.37
CA ILE A 58 -6.49 -2.90 0.65
C ILE A 58 -7.45 -3.74 1.50
N SER A 59 -8.25 -4.61 0.88
CA SER A 59 -9.16 -5.52 1.60
C SER A 59 -8.41 -6.50 2.51
N THR A 60 -7.19 -6.91 2.15
CA THR A 60 -6.37 -7.81 2.99
C THR A 60 -5.83 -7.09 4.23
N LEU A 61 -5.55 -5.78 4.11
CA LEU A 61 -5.08 -4.97 5.22
C LEU A 61 -6.22 -4.45 6.11
N ALA A 62 -7.45 -4.43 5.59
CA ALA A 62 -8.62 -3.99 6.32
C ALA A 62 -8.79 -4.76 7.64
N GLY A 63 -9.07 -4.03 8.72
CA GLY A 63 -9.20 -4.59 10.07
C GLY A 63 -7.88 -5.01 10.74
N SER A 64 -6.78 -5.17 10.01
CA SER A 64 -5.46 -5.49 10.60
C SER A 64 -4.58 -4.25 10.76
N TYR A 65 -4.78 -3.23 9.92
CA TYR A 65 -4.03 -1.97 9.91
C TYR A 65 -4.97 -0.77 10.06
N SER A 66 -4.44 0.34 10.58
CA SER A 66 -5.19 1.60 10.59
C SER A 66 -5.43 2.12 9.17
N GLY A 67 -6.54 2.82 8.95
CA GLY A 67 -6.83 3.47 7.67
C GLY A 67 -5.68 4.35 7.17
N SER A 68 -5.04 5.10 8.07
CA SER A 68 -3.86 5.91 7.76
C SER A 68 -2.66 5.09 7.28
N ALA A 69 -2.42 3.91 7.86
CA ALA A 69 -1.35 3.03 7.43
C ALA A 69 -1.62 2.46 6.03
N VAL A 70 -2.86 2.05 5.75
CA VAL A 70 -3.26 1.55 4.44
C VAL A 70 -3.13 2.66 3.38
N SER A 71 -3.57 3.89 3.68
CA SER A 71 -3.40 5.04 2.77
C SER A 71 -1.93 5.35 2.48
N ASN A 72 -1.06 5.24 3.48
CA ASN A 72 0.38 5.43 3.29
C ASN A 72 0.97 4.35 2.36
N TYR A 73 0.53 3.10 2.49
CA TYR A 73 0.99 2.01 1.62
C TYR A 73 0.51 2.20 0.18
N VAL A 74 -0.75 2.60 -0.03
CA VAL A 74 -1.27 2.89 -1.38
C VAL A 74 -0.50 4.06 -2.01
N SER A 75 -0.19 5.10 -1.23
CA SER A 75 0.65 6.23 -1.67
C SER A 75 2.05 5.77 -2.08
N ALA A 76 2.60 4.77 -1.40
CA ALA A 76 3.88 4.17 -1.77
C ALA A 76 3.85 3.47 -3.13
N ILE A 77 2.80 2.68 -3.39
CA ILE A 77 2.64 1.98 -4.66
C ILE A 77 2.42 2.99 -5.81
N ARG A 78 1.66 4.05 -5.57
CA ARG A 78 1.46 5.14 -6.55
C ARG A 78 2.76 5.87 -6.87
N ALA A 79 3.57 6.18 -5.86
CA ALA A 79 4.87 6.80 -6.07
C ALA A 79 5.81 5.87 -6.85
N TRP A 80 5.78 4.56 -6.56
CA TRP A 80 6.51 3.55 -7.33
C TRP A 80 6.08 3.53 -8.81
N HIS A 81 4.77 3.55 -9.11
CA HIS A 81 4.30 3.70 -10.50
C HIS A 81 4.84 4.97 -11.17
N THR A 82 4.82 6.09 -10.46
CA THR A 82 5.31 7.38 -10.97
C THR A 82 6.81 7.32 -11.32
N ILE A 83 7.63 6.74 -10.45
CA ILE A 83 9.08 6.59 -10.66
C ILE A 83 9.37 5.69 -11.88
N HIS A 84 8.59 4.63 -12.05
CA HIS A 84 8.77 3.66 -13.13
C HIS A 84 8.08 4.06 -14.45
N GLY A 85 7.35 5.19 -14.47
CA GLY A 85 6.59 5.64 -15.64
C GLY A 85 5.45 4.69 -16.00
N LEU A 86 4.91 3.97 -15.02
CA LEU A 86 3.76 3.08 -15.18
C LEU A 86 2.47 3.87 -14.98
N ASP A 87 1.47 3.59 -15.82
CA ASP A 87 0.18 4.25 -15.70
C ASP A 87 -0.50 3.89 -14.37
N TRP A 88 -1.08 4.90 -13.72
CA TRP A 88 -1.88 4.72 -12.50
C TRP A 88 -3.35 4.79 -12.90
N THR A 89 -3.93 3.63 -13.19
CA THR A 89 -5.28 3.50 -13.76
C THR A 89 -6.40 3.57 -12.71
N LEU A 90 -6.05 3.69 -11.43
CA LEU A 90 -7.01 3.77 -10.33
C LEU A 90 -7.58 5.17 -10.17
N ASN A 91 -8.91 5.26 -10.22
CA ASN A 91 -9.62 6.50 -9.89
C ASN A 91 -9.42 6.84 -8.41
N ASN A 92 -8.97 8.06 -8.12
CA ASN A 92 -8.73 8.51 -6.74
C ASN A 92 -9.99 8.37 -5.85
N SER A 93 -11.19 8.56 -6.44
CA SER A 93 -12.48 8.39 -5.75
C SER A 93 -12.78 6.94 -5.38
N GLU A 94 -12.42 5.98 -6.25
CA GLU A 94 -12.60 4.55 -6.01
C GLU A 94 -11.63 4.07 -4.91
N THR A 95 -10.37 4.50 -4.96
CA THR A 95 -9.40 4.20 -3.91
C THR A 95 -9.81 4.79 -2.56
N ASP A 96 -10.34 6.02 -2.53
CA ASP A 96 -10.81 6.65 -1.30
C ASP A 96 -12.02 5.92 -0.72
N ALA A 97 -12.98 5.52 -1.56
CA ALA A 97 -14.13 4.73 -1.13
C ALA A 97 -13.72 3.38 -0.53
N ILE A 98 -12.77 2.67 -1.16
CA ILE A 98 -12.26 1.38 -0.67
C ILE A 98 -11.46 1.57 0.62
N LEU A 99 -10.61 2.60 0.71
CA LEU A 99 -9.86 2.94 1.92
C LEU A 99 -10.81 3.29 3.08
N LYS A 100 -11.86 4.07 2.81
CA LYS A 100 -12.88 4.45 3.78
C LYS A 100 -13.67 3.22 4.26
N ALA A 101 -14.04 2.33 3.34
CA ALA A 101 -14.68 1.07 3.68
C ALA A 101 -13.75 0.20 4.55
N ALA A 102 -12.49 0.04 4.15
CA ALA A 102 -11.49 -0.74 4.89
C ALA A 102 -11.21 -0.19 6.30
N SER A 103 -11.24 1.14 6.46
CA SER A 103 -11.07 1.83 7.74
C SER A 103 -12.30 1.73 8.64
N SER A 104 -13.48 1.57 8.04
CA SER A 104 -14.75 1.40 8.75
C SER A 104 -15.00 -0.05 9.17
N LEU A 105 -14.24 -1.02 8.63
CA LEU A 105 -14.35 -2.40 9.03
C LEU A 105 -13.76 -2.54 10.45
N PRO A 106 -14.53 -3.08 11.41
CA PRO A 106 -13.99 -3.37 12.73
C PRO A 106 -12.83 -4.37 12.57
N PRO A 107 -11.75 -4.24 13.36
CA PRO A 107 -10.72 -5.26 13.39
C PRO A 107 -11.38 -6.62 13.66
N PRO A 108 -10.92 -7.72 13.02
CA PRO A 108 -11.44 -9.05 13.33
C PRO A 108 -11.30 -9.20 14.83
N GLN A 109 -12.43 -9.31 15.52
CA GLN A 109 -12.46 -9.32 16.97
C GLN A 109 -11.59 -10.49 17.43
N LEU A 110 -10.37 -10.20 17.88
CA LEU A 110 -9.68 -11.09 18.79
C LEU A 110 -10.64 -11.15 19.97
N LYS A 111 -11.26 -12.30 20.20
CA LYS A 111 -12.09 -12.54 21.38
C LYS A 111 -11.23 -12.15 22.58
N ARG A 112 -11.39 -10.92 23.07
CA ARG A 112 -10.76 -10.47 24.30
C ARG A 112 -11.45 -11.31 25.36
N THR A 113 -10.78 -12.36 25.80
CA THR A 113 -11.15 -13.03 27.03
C THR A 113 -11.23 -11.93 28.10
N PRO A 114 -12.35 -11.80 28.83
CA PRO A 114 -12.45 -10.85 29.92
C PRO A 114 -11.23 -11.03 30.84
N CYS A 115 -10.48 -9.97 31.10
CA CYS A 115 -9.46 -10.00 32.14
C CYS A 115 -10.18 -10.26 33.45
N GLU A 116 -9.92 -11.40 34.08
CA GLU A 116 -10.41 -11.61 35.44
C GLU A 116 -9.74 -10.58 36.37
N PRO A 117 -10.51 -9.96 37.28
CA PRO A 117 -9.98 -8.98 38.20
C PRO A 117 -8.97 -9.65 39.15
N TYR A 118 -7.81 -9.02 39.29
CA TYR A 118 -6.78 -9.45 40.23
C TYR A 118 -7.30 -9.29 41.67
N THR A 119 -7.42 -10.40 42.42
CA THR A 119 -7.62 -10.43 43.87
C THR A 119 -6.30 -10.53 44.61
#